data_AF-A0A2V3HV22-F1
#
_entry.id   AF-A0A2V3HV22-F1
#
_cell.length_a   1.000
_cell.length_b   1.000
_cell.length_c   1.000
_cell.angle_alpha   90.00
_cell.angle_beta   90.00
_cell.angle_gamma   90.00
#
_symmetry.space_group_name_H-M   'P 1'
#
loop_
_entity.id
_entity.type
_entity.pdbx_description
1 polymer ?
#
loop_
_entity_poly.entity_id
_entity_poly.type
_entity_poly.pdbx_seq_one_letter_code
_entity_poly.pdbx_strand_id
1 'polypeptide(L)'
;MTDSATTPQVELDGGTFAFTLPDHWTKWILFVLGGLLFIFGFVMSADPEFGGPVPAVSAIGCLLMLAACPTELAVKLTKIRAQMRPAAVKMRSDAGGVELESFWNSATVERPSHDDRDWVFPAPPEDDWHLDSRYAADADKELIPEHPNRVGTPRPPQFSNYGIFSALAFLLLLWQASLLDWGRRPMEACLGCDVSTTTSGPHLAFYLIGISVIWLGVSVFMWKRAQAMQDTPTSNIRSMAVGTLELVGQVRPWVEHPPTVAVDGDLSKSVDDLSAWYWKYEIYRCRKVHYTDSEGNRRTREECDWETIRSDSGGTPFILHDGTGGVFISPESFSRSEFGNHLVRWECRHDRRLKGLFTNLMFQGDVRRHRWTLWGLKLGDPCYLLGTAQSRKNAVLEREEVDRTVQNALLEVVGEDAPGFKARLERGTELTALSGVRSQVEYLIIPTLALVTSILTLSA
;
A
#
# COMPACT_ATOMS: atom_id res chain seq x y z
N MET A 1 -40.48 -13.31 7.61
CA MET A 1 -39.56 -14.45 7.71
C MET A 1 -38.58 -14.32 6.56
N THR A 2 -37.60 -13.46 6.75
CA THR A 2 -36.47 -13.29 5.84
C THR A 2 -35.36 -14.16 6.40
N ASP A 3 -34.89 -15.11 5.59
CA ASP A 3 -33.76 -15.97 5.91
C ASP A 3 -32.62 -15.13 6.50
N SER A 4 -32.14 -15.53 7.68
CA SER A 4 -30.86 -15.07 8.17
C SER A 4 -29.82 -15.51 7.14
N ALA A 5 -29.35 -14.56 6.34
CA ALA A 5 -28.28 -14.78 5.38
C ALA A 5 -27.07 -15.24 6.18
N THR A 6 -26.87 -16.56 6.22
CA THR A 6 -25.65 -17.18 6.70
C THR A 6 -24.58 -16.63 5.78
N THR A 7 -23.78 -15.70 6.31
CA THR A 7 -22.61 -15.20 5.61
C THR A 7 -21.83 -16.43 5.15
N PRO A 8 -21.60 -16.63 3.84
CA PRO A 8 -20.93 -17.83 3.36
C PRO A 8 -19.62 -17.97 4.13
N GLN A 9 -19.33 -19.15 4.68
CA GLN A 9 -18.07 -19.36 5.39
C GLN A 9 -16.93 -19.09 4.41
N VAL A 10 -16.27 -17.96 4.59
CA VAL A 10 -15.15 -17.56 3.76
C VAL A 10 -13.90 -18.21 4.33
N GLU A 11 -13.34 -19.16 3.61
CA GLU A 11 -12.05 -19.76 3.96
C GLU A 11 -10.92 -18.76 3.66
N LEU A 12 -10.41 -18.13 4.71
CA LEU A 12 -9.35 -17.12 4.66
C LEU A 12 -7.94 -17.68 4.93
N ASP A 13 -7.80 -18.99 5.09
CA ASP A 13 -6.50 -19.65 5.20
C ASP A 13 -5.91 -19.91 3.80
N GLY A 14 -4.66 -19.52 3.59
CA GLY A 14 -3.91 -19.78 2.36
C GLY A 14 -3.25 -21.16 2.31
N GLY A 15 -3.23 -21.89 3.44
CA GLY A 15 -2.61 -23.22 3.51
C GLY A 15 -1.10 -23.21 3.29
N THR A 16 -0.57 -24.28 2.71
CA THR A 16 0.89 -24.45 2.53
C THR A 16 1.43 -23.76 1.28
N PHE A 17 0.67 -23.79 0.18
CA PHE A 17 1.14 -23.31 -1.11
C PHE A 17 0.03 -22.61 -1.89
N ALA A 18 0.33 -21.43 -2.43
CA ALA A 18 -0.59 -20.71 -3.29
C ALA A 18 0.09 -20.17 -4.55
N PHE A 19 -0.47 -20.55 -5.69
CA PHE A 19 -0.09 -19.99 -6.98
C PHE A 19 -1.20 -19.07 -7.50
N THR A 20 -0.86 -17.80 -7.73
CA THR A 20 -1.79 -16.79 -8.25
C THR A 20 -1.45 -16.41 -9.69
N LEU A 21 -2.44 -15.90 -10.43
CA LEU A 21 -2.23 -15.33 -11.75
C LEU A 21 -2.50 -13.82 -11.71
N PRO A 22 -1.98 -13.06 -12.68
CA PRO A 22 -2.29 -11.64 -12.80
C PRO A 22 -3.80 -11.36 -12.89
N ASP A 23 -4.24 -10.32 -12.19
CA ASP A 23 -5.66 -9.89 -12.08
C ASP A 23 -6.05 -8.81 -13.10
N HIS A 24 -5.08 -8.12 -13.69
CA HIS A 24 -5.27 -7.05 -14.67
C HIS A 24 -4.50 -7.31 -15.97
N TRP A 25 -5.03 -6.81 -17.10
CA TRP A 25 -4.42 -6.99 -18.42
C TRP A 25 -2.99 -6.41 -18.52
N THR A 26 -2.71 -5.30 -17.84
CA THR A 26 -1.37 -4.70 -17.76
C THR A 26 -0.38 -5.62 -17.05
N LYS A 27 -0.81 -6.26 -15.96
CA LYS A 27 -0.01 -7.26 -15.24
C LYS A 27 0.19 -8.53 -16.07
N TRP A 28 -0.79 -8.93 -16.89
CA TRP A 28 -0.62 -10.03 -17.85
C TRP A 28 0.47 -9.75 -18.88
N ILE A 29 0.53 -8.53 -19.44
CA ILE A 29 1.61 -8.14 -20.36
C ILE A 29 2.97 -8.29 -19.67
N LEU A 30 3.09 -7.77 -18.44
CA LEU A 30 4.32 -7.87 -17.65
C LEU A 30 4.70 -9.32 -17.37
N PHE A 31 3.72 -10.17 -17.03
CA PHE A 31 3.91 -11.59 -16.74
C PHE A 31 4.38 -12.36 -17.97
N VAL A 32 3.74 -12.16 -19.12
CA VAL A 32 4.13 -12.81 -20.39
C VAL A 32 5.52 -12.35 -20.83
N LEU A 33 5.81 -11.05 -20.75
CA LEU A 33 7.15 -10.53 -21.03
C LEU A 33 8.19 -11.17 -20.10
N GLY A 34 7.88 -11.28 -18.82
CA GLY A 34 8.72 -11.96 -17.83
C GLY A 34 8.96 -13.43 -18.18
N GLY A 35 7.92 -14.16 -18.57
CA GLY A 35 8.02 -15.55 -19.02
C GLY A 35 8.87 -15.71 -20.28
N LEU A 36 8.72 -14.81 -21.26
CA LEU A 36 9.55 -14.81 -22.48
C LEU A 36 11.02 -14.54 -22.17
N LEU A 37 11.33 -13.57 -21.31
CA LEU A 37 12.70 -13.31 -20.87
C LEU A 37 13.28 -14.47 -20.06
N PHE A 38 12.46 -15.12 -19.22
CA PHE A 38 12.85 -16.33 -18.50
C PHE A 38 13.30 -17.43 -19.44
N ILE A 39 12.46 -17.78 -20.43
CA ILE A 39 12.75 -18.83 -21.41
C ILE A 39 13.95 -18.42 -22.27
N PHE A 40 13.98 -17.19 -22.77
CA PHE A 40 15.06 -16.68 -23.60
C PHE A 40 16.41 -16.76 -22.89
N GLY A 41 16.51 -16.23 -21.67
CA GLY A 41 17.75 -16.28 -20.89
C GLY A 41 18.18 -17.71 -20.57
N PHE A 42 17.23 -18.63 -20.35
CA PHE A 42 17.52 -20.02 -20.02
C PHE A 42 18.05 -20.76 -21.24
N VAL A 43 17.40 -20.62 -22.40
CA VAL A 43 17.83 -21.23 -23.67
C VAL A 43 19.22 -20.71 -24.06
N MET A 44 19.43 -19.39 -23.98
CA MET A 44 20.75 -18.77 -24.24
C MET A 44 21.84 -19.30 -23.30
N SER A 45 21.48 -19.72 -22.10
CA SER A 45 22.42 -20.29 -21.11
C SER A 45 22.61 -21.79 -21.24
N ALA A 46 21.66 -22.49 -21.85
CA ALA A 46 21.72 -23.93 -22.06
C ALA A 46 22.49 -24.30 -23.33
N ASP A 47 22.49 -23.42 -24.34
CA ASP A 47 23.08 -23.70 -25.64
C ASP A 47 24.25 -22.74 -25.97
N PRO A 48 25.49 -23.28 -26.10
CA PRO A 48 26.66 -22.50 -26.47
C PRO A 48 26.57 -21.79 -27.84
N GLU A 49 25.72 -22.24 -28.75
CA GLU A 49 25.62 -21.70 -30.12
C GLU A 49 24.96 -20.32 -30.18
N PHE A 50 24.17 -19.93 -29.18
CA PHE A 50 23.27 -18.77 -29.26
C PHE A 50 23.76 -17.47 -28.61
N GLY A 51 24.98 -17.42 -28.05
CA GLY A 51 25.58 -16.15 -27.59
C GLY A 51 26.12 -16.12 -26.16
N GLY A 52 26.29 -17.27 -25.52
CA GLY A 52 26.90 -17.41 -24.19
C GLY A 52 25.93 -17.25 -23.02
N PRO A 53 26.29 -17.72 -21.81
CA PRO A 53 25.33 -17.88 -20.74
C PRO A 53 24.97 -16.55 -20.06
N VAL A 54 23.68 -16.22 -20.15
CA VAL A 54 23.07 -15.02 -19.54
C VAL A 54 21.93 -15.35 -18.56
N PRO A 55 22.15 -16.18 -17.51
CA PRO A 55 21.10 -16.49 -16.52
C PRO A 55 20.48 -15.26 -15.86
N ALA A 56 21.19 -14.12 -15.82
CA ALA A 56 20.65 -12.86 -15.31
C ALA A 56 19.41 -12.38 -16.09
N VAL A 57 19.30 -12.66 -17.40
CA VAL A 57 18.10 -12.33 -18.17
C VAL A 57 16.91 -13.14 -17.68
N SER A 58 17.12 -14.41 -17.34
CA SER A 58 16.07 -15.22 -16.72
C SER A 58 15.72 -14.74 -15.32
N ALA A 59 16.69 -14.25 -14.54
CA ALA A 59 16.43 -13.66 -13.24
C ALA A 59 15.52 -12.42 -13.36
N ILE A 60 15.78 -11.55 -14.34
CA ILE A 60 14.91 -10.40 -14.65
C ILE A 60 13.50 -10.90 -15.01
N GLY A 61 13.39 -11.94 -15.84
CA GLY A 61 12.12 -12.58 -16.18
C GLY A 61 11.32 -13.01 -14.93
N CYS A 62 11.98 -13.68 -13.98
CA CYS A 62 11.37 -14.05 -12.69
C CYS A 62 10.91 -12.83 -11.87
N LEU A 63 11.71 -11.76 -11.81
CA LEU A 63 11.35 -10.55 -11.08
C LEU A 63 10.14 -9.83 -11.71
N LEU A 64 10.01 -9.84 -13.03
CA LEU A 64 8.83 -9.28 -13.72
C LEU A 64 7.57 -10.12 -13.45
N MET A 65 7.67 -11.45 -13.49
CA MET A 65 6.56 -12.34 -13.12
C MET A 65 6.15 -12.16 -11.65
N LEU A 66 7.13 -12.01 -10.75
CA LEU A 66 6.91 -11.72 -9.34
C LEU A 66 6.16 -10.41 -9.13
N ALA A 67 6.54 -9.34 -9.85
CA ALA A 67 5.87 -8.04 -9.75
C ALA A 67 4.45 -8.05 -10.33
N ALA A 68 4.15 -8.96 -11.27
CA ALA A 68 2.84 -9.08 -11.89
C ALA A 68 1.83 -9.89 -11.04
N CYS A 69 2.30 -10.77 -10.15
CA CYS A 69 1.43 -11.66 -9.39
C CYS A 69 0.93 -11.03 -8.08
N PRO A 70 -0.39 -10.85 -7.89
CA PRO A 70 -0.96 -10.45 -6.60
C PRO A 70 -0.85 -11.57 -5.56
N THR A 71 -1.04 -11.24 -4.28
CA THR A 71 -1.15 -12.24 -3.20
C THR A 71 -2.45 -13.05 -3.33
N GLU A 72 -2.47 -14.25 -2.75
CA GLU A 72 -3.67 -15.09 -2.76
C GLU A 72 -4.86 -14.43 -2.08
N LEU A 73 -4.61 -13.79 -0.93
CA LEU A 73 -5.64 -13.06 -0.20
C LEU A 73 -6.23 -11.93 -1.04
N ALA A 74 -5.41 -11.13 -1.73
CA ALA A 74 -5.91 -10.09 -2.61
C ALA A 74 -6.82 -10.67 -3.72
N VAL A 75 -6.43 -11.79 -4.34
CA VAL A 75 -7.27 -12.47 -5.36
C VAL A 75 -8.58 -12.98 -4.75
N LYS A 76 -8.54 -13.58 -3.54
CA LYS A 76 -9.74 -14.04 -2.82
C LYS A 76 -10.68 -12.87 -2.52
N LEU A 77 -10.17 -11.75 -2.01
CA LEU A 77 -10.96 -10.55 -1.72
C LEU A 77 -11.60 -9.96 -2.98
N THR A 78 -10.86 -9.89 -4.10
CA THR A 78 -11.41 -9.43 -5.38
C THR A 78 -12.54 -10.34 -5.86
N LYS A 79 -12.40 -11.66 -5.72
CA LYS A 79 -13.47 -12.62 -6.06
C LYS A 79 -14.70 -12.44 -5.18
N ILE A 80 -14.52 -12.29 -3.87
CA ILE A 80 -15.63 -12.07 -2.92
C ILE A 80 -16.33 -10.75 -3.24
N ARG A 81 -15.57 -9.67 -3.48
CA ARG A 81 -16.12 -8.36 -3.86
C ARG A 81 -16.94 -8.45 -5.15
N ALA A 82 -16.49 -9.23 -6.13
CA ALA A 82 -17.22 -9.46 -7.38
C ALA A 82 -18.53 -10.27 -7.20
N GLN A 83 -18.58 -11.13 -6.18
CA GLN A 83 -19.77 -11.91 -5.81
C GLN A 83 -20.76 -11.07 -4.99
N MET A 84 -20.28 -10.40 -3.95
CA MET A 84 -21.10 -9.62 -3.01
C MET A 84 -21.59 -8.29 -3.59
N ARG A 85 -20.82 -7.70 -4.52
CA ARG A 85 -21.11 -6.43 -5.21
C ARG A 85 -21.56 -5.30 -4.27
N PRO A 86 -20.70 -4.86 -3.33
CA PRO A 86 -21.06 -3.78 -2.40
C PRO A 86 -21.48 -2.51 -3.15
N ALA A 87 -22.54 -1.85 -2.69
CA ALA A 87 -23.07 -0.65 -3.35
C ALA A 87 -22.04 0.49 -3.42
N ALA A 88 -21.30 0.73 -2.33
CA ALA A 88 -20.24 1.75 -2.26
C ALA A 88 -19.16 1.54 -3.34
N VAL A 89 -18.71 0.30 -3.52
CA VAL A 89 -17.72 -0.07 -4.55
C VAL A 89 -18.28 0.18 -5.94
N LYS A 90 -19.55 -0.18 -6.18
CA LYS A 90 -20.21 0.06 -7.47
C LYS A 90 -20.31 1.55 -7.76
N MET A 91 -20.77 2.36 -6.80
CA MET A 91 -20.88 3.81 -6.95
C MET A 91 -19.53 4.46 -7.24
N ARG A 92 -18.45 4.00 -6.59
CA ARG A 92 -17.08 4.44 -6.89
C ARG A 92 -16.65 4.05 -8.29
N SER A 93 -16.89 2.80 -8.70
CA SER A 93 -16.56 2.31 -10.04
C SER A 93 -17.29 3.12 -11.12
N ASP A 94 -18.58 3.42 -10.91
CA ASP A 94 -19.41 4.18 -11.83
C ASP A 94 -18.98 5.66 -11.91
N ALA A 95 -18.50 6.23 -10.79
CA ALA A 95 -17.95 7.59 -10.74
C ALA A 95 -16.46 7.67 -11.15
N GLY A 96 -15.82 6.53 -11.36
CA GLY A 96 -14.40 6.43 -11.66
C GLY A 96 -14.08 6.79 -13.10
N GLY A 97 -12.89 7.33 -13.32
CA GLY A 97 -12.42 7.75 -14.64
C GLY A 97 -11.68 9.09 -14.61
N VAL A 98 -11.32 9.56 -15.80
CA VAL A 98 -10.74 10.88 -16.01
C VAL A 98 -11.75 11.74 -16.75
N GLU A 99 -12.28 12.74 -16.07
CA GLU A 99 -13.19 13.73 -16.64
C GLU A 99 -12.39 14.95 -17.11
N LEU A 100 -12.71 15.49 -18.29
CA LEU A 100 -12.11 16.73 -18.81
C LEU A 100 -13.02 17.91 -18.50
N GLU A 101 -12.67 18.73 -17.50
CA GLU A 101 -13.43 19.93 -17.14
C GLU A 101 -13.22 21.07 -18.13
N SER A 102 -11.99 21.23 -18.63
CA SER A 102 -11.66 22.30 -19.58
C SER A 102 -10.67 21.84 -20.63
N PHE A 103 -11.12 21.85 -21.88
CA PHE A 103 -10.28 21.55 -23.04
C PHE A 103 -9.10 22.53 -23.17
N TRP A 104 -9.35 23.83 -23.01
CA TRP A 104 -8.36 24.88 -23.26
C TRP A 104 -7.21 24.88 -22.26
N ASN A 105 -7.50 24.56 -21.00
CA ASN A 105 -6.50 24.48 -19.94
C ASN A 105 -6.05 23.04 -19.66
N SER A 106 -6.56 22.07 -20.43
CA SER A 106 -6.37 20.64 -20.20
C SER A 106 -6.62 20.28 -18.73
N ALA A 107 -7.68 20.83 -18.15
CA ALA A 107 -8.05 20.60 -16.76
C ALA A 107 -8.83 19.28 -16.68
N THR A 108 -8.33 18.35 -15.87
CA THR A 108 -8.89 17.01 -15.71
C THR A 108 -9.10 16.67 -14.25
N VAL A 109 -10.15 15.90 -13.97
CA VAL A 109 -10.44 15.31 -12.67
C VAL A 109 -10.40 13.81 -12.80
N GLU A 110 -9.45 13.19 -12.11
CA GLU A 110 -9.31 11.74 -12.01
C GLU A 110 -9.89 11.26 -10.69
N ARG A 111 -10.75 10.24 -10.77
CA ARG A 111 -11.26 9.47 -9.63
C ARG A 111 -10.92 8.01 -9.87
N PRO A 112 -10.29 7.29 -8.93
CA PRO A 112 -9.99 5.88 -9.16
C PRO A 112 -11.28 5.07 -9.17
N SER A 113 -11.45 4.26 -10.22
CA SER A 113 -12.58 3.32 -10.34
C SER A 113 -12.45 2.11 -9.42
N HIS A 114 -11.25 1.85 -8.88
CA HIS A 114 -10.97 0.70 -8.03
C HIS A 114 -10.09 1.09 -6.84
N ASP A 115 -10.42 0.53 -5.69
CA ASP A 115 -9.66 0.71 -4.45
C ASP A 115 -9.65 -0.59 -3.66
N ASP A 116 -8.44 -1.09 -3.36
CA ASP A 116 -8.24 -2.33 -2.61
C ASP A 116 -8.70 -2.20 -1.15
N ARG A 117 -8.72 -0.97 -0.61
CA ARG A 117 -9.12 -0.65 0.76
C ARG A 117 -10.62 -0.38 0.92
N ASP A 118 -11.41 -0.50 -0.13
CA ASP A 118 -12.87 -0.37 -0.04
C ASP A 118 -13.52 -1.67 0.47
N TRP A 119 -14.79 -1.57 0.86
CA TRP A 119 -15.59 -2.69 1.35
C TRP A 119 -15.52 -3.91 0.40
N VAL A 120 -15.47 -5.10 0.98
CA VAL A 120 -15.52 -6.40 0.31
C VAL A 120 -16.93 -6.99 0.43
N PHE A 121 -17.56 -6.83 1.59
CA PHE A 121 -18.95 -7.18 1.88
C PHE A 121 -19.83 -5.92 1.85
N PRO A 122 -21.17 -6.04 1.79
CA PRO A 122 -22.05 -4.89 1.86
C PRO A 122 -21.82 -4.10 3.16
N ALA A 123 -21.60 -2.78 3.01
CA ALA A 123 -21.49 -1.87 4.15
C ALA A 123 -22.85 -1.79 4.88
N PRO A 124 -22.83 -1.57 6.21
CA PRO A 124 -24.05 -1.23 6.93
C PRO A 124 -24.68 0.04 6.33
N PRO A 125 -26.01 0.06 6.11
CA PRO A 125 -26.70 1.22 5.52
C PRO A 125 -26.66 2.43 6.47
N GLU A 126 -26.78 3.62 5.90
CA GLU A 126 -26.82 4.87 6.68
C GLU A 126 -28.05 4.97 7.59
N ASP A 127 -29.15 4.29 7.23
CA ASP A 127 -30.36 4.23 8.05
C ASP A 127 -30.13 3.56 9.42
N ASP A 128 -29.09 2.72 9.54
CA ASP A 128 -28.70 2.09 10.81
C ASP A 128 -27.83 3.01 11.67
N TRP A 129 -27.48 4.21 11.19
CA TRP A 129 -26.68 5.15 11.96
C TRP A 129 -27.60 5.80 13.00
N HIS A 130 -27.68 5.18 14.18
CA HIS A 130 -28.45 5.67 15.31
C HIS A 130 -27.90 7.02 15.83
N LEU A 131 -28.22 8.13 15.15
CA LEU A 131 -27.66 9.45 15.45
C LEU A 131 -28.01 9.94 16.86
N ASP A 132 -29.15 9.57 17.42
CA ASP A 132 -29.50 9.94 18.80
C ASP A 132 -28.79 9.08 19.84
N SER A 133 -28.40 7.84 19.47
CA SER A 133 -27.74 6.88 20.33
C SER A 133 -26.48 6.29 19.67
N ARG A 134 -25.54 7.18 19.32
CA ARG A 134 -24.34 6.86 18.49
C ARG A 134 -23.46 5.73 19.03
N TYR A 135 -23.53 5.48 20.34
CA TYR A 135 -22.73 4.47 21.03
C TYR A 135 -23.47 3.15 21.27
N ALA A 136 -24.78 3.12 21.05
CA ALA A 136 -25.60 1.92 21.22
C ALA A 136 -25.31 0.91 20.10
N ALA A 137 -25.60 -0.36 20.38
CA ALA A 137 -25.55 -1.40 19.35
C ALA A 137 -26.59 -1.16 18.25
N ASP A 138 -26.31 -1.66 17.04
CA ASP A 138 -27.31 -1.70 15.97
C ASP A 138 -28.48 -2.63 16.37
N ALA A 139 -29.62 -2.51 15.69
CA ALA A 139 -30.84 -3.25 16.03
C ALA A 139 -30.62 -4.77 16.18
N ASP A 140 -29.81 -5.35 15.30
CA ASP A 140 -29.48 -6.78 15.28
C ASP A 140 -28.41 -7.16 16.32
N LYS A 141 -27.66 -6.18 16.84
CA LYS A 141 -26.52 -6.35 17.78
C LYS A 141 -25.45 -7.31 17.28
N GLU A 142 -25.41 -7.56 15.97
CA GLU A 142 -24.42 -8.37 15.31
C GLU A 142 -23.20 -7.53 14.94
N LEU A 143 -22.04 -8.21 14.86
CA LEU A 143 -20.84 -7.59 14.31
C LEU A 143 -21.01 -7.33 12.82
N ILE A 144 -20.40 -6.27 12.31
CA ILE A 144 -20.35 -6.00 10.87
C ILE A 144 -19.84 -7.21 10.09
N PRO A 145 -20.27 -7.40 8.83
CA PRO A 145 -19.92 -8.58 8.03
C PRO A 145 -18.41 -8.83 7.93
N GLU A 146 -17.58 -7.78 7.95
CA GLU A 146 -16.10 -7.87 7.84
C GLU A 146 -15.36 -7.92 9.17
N HIS A 147 -16.06 -7.95 10.30
CA HIS A 147 -15.40 -7.96 11.59
C HIS A 147 -14.55 -9.24 11.74
N PRO A 148 -13.31 -9.16 12.27
CA PRO A 148 -12.43 -10.33 12.43
C PRO A 148 -13.04 -11.44 13.30
N ASN A 149 -13.79 -11.08 14.35
CA ASN A 149 -14.53 -12.06 15.17
C ASN A 149 -15.73 -12.72 14.46
N ARG A 150 -16.10 -12.28 13.24
CA ARG A 150 -17.14 -12.89 12.39
C ARG A 150 -16.55 -13.70 11.23
N VAL A 151 -15.58 -13.14 10.50
CA VAL A 151 -14.99 -13.78 9.29
C VAL A 151 -13.72 -14.58 9.60
N GLY A 152 -13.04 -14.27 10.71
CA GLY A 152 -11.73 -14.79 11.06
C GLY A 152 -10.59 -13.93 10.50
N THR A 153 -9.43 -13.99 11.17
CA THR A 153 -8.20 -13.33 10.71
C THR A 153 -7.55 -14.13 9.58
N PRO A 154 -7.24 -13.50 8.43
CA PRO A 154 -6.65 -14.20 7.30
C PRO A 154 -5.21 -14.63 7.57
N ARG A 155 -4.84 -15.81 7.07
CA ARG A 155 -3.48 -16.34 7.18
C ARG A 155 -2.86 -16.48 5.80
N PRO A 156 -1.71 -15.82 5.54
CA PRO A 156 -1.04 -15.96 4.26
C PRO A 156 -0.54 -17.39 4.07
N PRO A 157 -0.50 -17.89 2.81
CA PRO A 157 0.07 -19.19 2.49
C PRO A 157 1.55 -19.27 2.89
N GLN A 158 2.04 -20.42 3.34
CA GLN A 158 3.45 -20.56 3.73
C GLN A 158 4.41 -20.24 2.58
N PHE A 159 4.08 -20.69 1.37
CA PHE A 159 4.80 -20.36 0.13
C PHE A 159 3.85 -19.84 -0.93
N SER A 160 4.29 -18.82 -1.67
CA SER A 160 3.56 -18.26 -2.80
C SER A 160 4.46 -18.10 -4.03
N ASN A 161 3.88 -17.55 -5.10
CA ASN A 161 4.61 -17.06 -6.27
C ASN A 161 5.82 -16.21 -5.90
N TYR A 162 5.69 -15.38 -4.87
CA TYR A 162 6.78 -14.52 -4.44
C TYR A 162 7.98 -15.34 -3.98
N GLY A 163 7.77 -16.32 -3.09
CA GLY A 163 8.83 -17.20 -2.61
C GLY A 163 9.50 -17.97 -3.75
N ILE A 164 8.73 -18.53 -4.67
CA ILE A 164 9.28 -19.27 -5.83
C ILE A 164 10.11 -18.33 -6.72
N PHE A 165 9.50 -17.25 -7.22
CA PHE A 165 10.16 -16.41 -8.22
C PHE A 165 11.33 -15.62 -7.64
N SER A 166 11.27 -15.21 -6.36
CA SER A 166 12.38 -14.53 -5.70
C SER A 166 13.55 -15.46 -5.43
N ALA A 167 13.29 -16.69 -4.95
CA ALA A 167 14.33 -17.70 -4.77
C ALA A 167 14.96 -18.09 -6.11
N LEU A 168 14.14 -18.34 -7.14
CA LEU A 168 14.62 -18.68 -8.47
C LEU A 168 15.43 -17.54 -9.10
N ALA A 169 14.97 -16.29 -8.98
CA ALA A 169 15.73 -15.12 -9.44
C ALA A 169 17.08 -15.03 -8.74
N PHE A 170 17.13 -15.23 -7.42
CA PHE A 170 18.39 -15.22 -6.67
C PHE A 170 19.34 -16.34 -7.13
N LEU A 171 18.86 -17.57 -7.30
CA LEU A 171 19.67 -18.70 -7.78
C LEU A 171 20.24 -18.44 -9.19
N LEU A 172 19.46 -17.80 -10.07
CA LEU A 172 19.92 -17.42 -11.41
C LEU A 172 20.98 -16.31 -11.36
N LEU A 173 20.86 -15.34 -10.46
CA LEU A 173 21.90 -14.33 -10.23
C LEU A 173 23.17 -14.94 -9.64
N LEU A 174 23.02 -15.91 -8.74
CA LEU A 174 24.15 -16.68 -8.19
C LEU A 174 24.85 -17.47 -9.31
N TRP A 175 24.11 -18.13 -10.19
CA TRP A 175 24.66 -18.82 -11.34
C TRP A 175 25.37 -17.86 -12.29
N GLN A 176 24.78 -16.71 -12.61
CA GLN A 176 25.44 -15.67 -13.40
C GLN A 176 26.78 -15.23 -12.77
N ALA A 177 26.80 -14.97 -11.46
CA ALA A 177 28.00 -14.57 -10.76
C ALA A 177 29.09 -15.66 -10.85
N SER A 178 28.74 -16.93 -10.65
CA SER A 178 29.67 -18.05 -10.77
C SER A 178 30.29 -18.20 -12.16
N LEU A 179 29.54 -17.93 -13.23
CA LEU A 179 30.03 -18.00 -14.60
C LEU A 179 31.02 -16.85 -14.91
N LEU A 180 30.74 -15.66 -14.39
CA LEU A 180 31.62 -14.50 -14.55
C LEU A 180 32.93 -14.68 -13.75
N ASP A 181 32.88 -15.29 -12.58
CA ASP A 181 34.08 -15.63 -11.81
C ASP A 181 34.85 -16.80 -12.43
N TRP A 182 34.17 -17.82 -12.97
CA TRP A 182 34.82 -18.89 -13.72
C TRP A 182 35.54 -18.37 -14.97
N GLY A 183 34.91 -17.48 -15.74
CA GLY A 183 35.50 -16.84 -16.91
C GLY A 183 36.70 -15.91 -16.61
N ARG A 184 36.94 -15.58 -15.33
CA ARG A 184 38.08 -14.77 -14.86
C ARG A 184 39.23 -15.59 -14.28
N ARG A 185 39.10 -16.91 -14.12
CA ARG A 185 40.23 -17.75 -13.71
C ARG A 185 41.26 -17.73 -14.85
N PRO A 186 42.55 -17.45 -14.57
CA PRO A 186 43.56 -17.50 -15.61
C PRO A 186 43.58 -18.91 -16.19
N MET A 187 43.26 -19.03 -17.48
CA MET A 187 43.61 -20.20 -18.27
C MET A 187 45.11 -20.42 -18.07
N GLU A 188 45.49 -21.65 -17.68
CA GLU A 188 46.87 -22.01 -17.31
C GLU A 188 47.90 -21.26 -18.16
N ALA A 189 48.72 -20.46 -17.49
CA ALA A 189 49.70 -19.61 -18.13
C ALA A 189 50.59 -20.44 -19.07
N CYS A 190 50.52 -20.17 -20.37
CA CYS A 190 51.62 -20.48 -21.27
C CYS A 190 52.87 -19.83 -20.67
N LEU A 191 53.89 -20.64 -20.34
CA LEU A 191 55.17 -20.18 -19.81
C LEU A 191 55.72 -19.05 -20.70
N GLY A 192 55.67 -17.80 -20.22
CA GLY A 192 56.32 -16.66 -20.86
C GLY A 192 55.41 -15.56 -21.45
N CYS A 193 54.10 -15.57 -21.22
CA CYS A 193 53.25 -14.42 -21.56
C CYS A 193 52.99 -13.56 -20.30
N ASP A 194 53.49 -12.32 -20.30
CA ASP A 194 53.08 -11.28 -19.35
C ASP A 194 51.61 -10.93 -19.59
N VAL A 195 50.71 -11.72 -19.02
CA VAL A 195 49.30 -11.36 -18.92
C VAL A 195 49.21 -10.38 -17.77
N SER A 196 48.93 -9.11 -18.10
CA SER A 196 48.41 -8.15 -17.15
C SER A 196 47.03 -8.63 -16.68
N THR A 197 47.02 -9.56 -15.73
CA THR A 197 45.80 -10.05 -15.09
C THR A 197 45.23 -8.88 -14.32
N THR A 198 44.26 -8.17 -14.90
CA THR A 198 43.35 -7.34 -14.11
C THR A 198 42.54 -8.31 -13.25
N THR A 199 43.11 -8.70 -12.11
CA THR A 199 42.45 -9.42 -11.04
C THR A 199 41.40 -8.47 -10.45
N SER A 200 40.27 -8.31 -11.14
CA SER A 200 39.09 -7.70 -10.53
C SER A 200 38.70 -8.62 -9.37
N GLY A 201 38.84 -8.13 -8.14
CA GLY A 201 38.62 -8.89 -6.90
C GLY A 201 37.17 -9.36 -6.71
N PRO A 202 36.77 -9.74 -5.47
CA PRO A 202 35.46 -10.33 -5.12
C PRO A 202 34.27 -9.36 -5.23
N HIS A 203 34.29 -8.45 -6.20
CA HIS A 203 33.28 -7.43 -6.43
C HIS A 203 31.89 -8.02 -6.69
N LEU A 204 31.79 -9.20 -7.32
CA LEU A 204 30.51 -9.88 -7.59
C LEU A 204 29.84 -10.40 -6.32
N ALA A 205 30.59 -11.03 -5.42
CA ALA A 205 30.09 -11.45 -4.11
C ALA A 205 29.56 -10.25 -3.30
N PHE A 206 30.26 -9.10 -3.34
CA PHE A 206 29.77 -7.88 -2.69
C PHE A 206 28.45 -7.35 -3.28
N TYR A 207 28.23 -7.47 -4.60
CA TYR A 207 26.95 -7.10 -5.20
C TYR A 207 25.82 -8.02 -4.73
N LEU A 208 26.05 -9.34 -4.68
CA LEU A 208 25.06 -10.29 -4.19
C LEU A 208 24.73 -10.04 -2.71
N ILE A 209 25.74 -9.79 -1.87
CA ILE A 209 25.55 -9.41 -0.47
C ILE A 209 24.73 -8.12 -0.38
N GLY A 210 25.08 -7.08 -1.15
CA GLY A 210 24.35 -5.82 -1.17
C GLY A 210 22.87 -5.99 -1.50
N ILE A 211 22.56 -6.75 -2.56
CA ILE A 211 21.18 -7.08 -2.95
C ILE A 211 20.47 -7.84 -1.82
N SER A 212 21.09 -8.88 -1.25
CA SER A 212 20.49 -9.68 -0.17
C SER A 212 20.26 -8.88 1.10
N VAL A 213 21.16 -7.96 1.46
CA VAL A 213 21.00 -7.06 2.63
C VAL A 213 19.83 -6.10 2.42
N ILE A 214 19.73 -5.47 1.24
CA ILE A 214 18.60 -4.58 0.92
C ILE A 214 17.29 -5.37 0.94
N TRP A 215 17.28 -6.55 0.32
CA TRP A 215 16.12 -7.43 0.28
C TRP A 215 15.67 -7.87 1.69
N LEU A 216 16.59 -8.31 2.54
CA LEU A 216 16.30 -8.69 3.92
C LEU A 216 15.84 -7.47 4.74
N GLY A 217 16.47 -6.31 4.58
CA GLY A 217 16.09 -5.08 5.29
C GLY A 217 14.65 -4.65 5.00
N VAL A 218 14.27 -4.62 3.71
CA VAL A 218 12.88 -4.36 3.29
C VAL A 218 11.95 -5.44 3.84
N SER A 219 12.34 -6.71 3.77
CA SER A 219 11.48 -7.82 4.21
C SER A 219 11.26 -7.85 5.72
N VAL A 220 12.26 -7.49 6.53
CA VAL A 220 12.14 -7.34 7.99
C VAL A 220 11.18 -6.21 8.35
N PHE A 221 11.22 -5.08 7.62
CA PHE A 221 10.27 -3.98 7.85
C PHE A 221 8.83 -4.42 7.55
N MET A 222 8.61 -5.11 6.43
CA MET A 222 7.30 -5.64 6.06
C MET A 222 6.81 -6.71 7.04
N TRP A 223 7.69 -7.60 7.49
CA TRP A 223 7.38 -8.61 8.51
C TRP A 223 6.97 -7.98 9.84
N LYS A 224 7.69 -6.96 10.32
CA LYS A 224 7.32 -6.25 11.56
C LYS A 224 5.93 -5.62 11.46
N ARG A 225 5.59 -5.04 10.30
CA ARG A 225 4.25 -4.49 10.05
C ARG A 225 3.17 -5.58 10.09
N ALA A 226 3.43 -6.71 9.44
CA ALA A 226 2.52 -7.85 9.39
C ALA A 226 2.32 -8.51 10.76
N GLN A 227 3.41 -8.69 11.52
CA GLN A 227 3.38 -9.27 12.85
C GLN A 227 2.55 -8.40 13.82
N ALA A 228 2.71 -7.08 13.77
CA ALA A 228 1.94 -6.18 14.64
C ALA A 228 0.42 -6.29 14.42
N MET A 229 -0.03 -6.59 13.19
CA MET A 229 -1.43 -6.87 12.87
C MET A 229 -1.85 -8.23 13.42
N GLN A 230 -1.06 -9.28 13.19
CA GLN A 230 -1.43 -10.65 13.56
C GLN A 230 -1.38 -10.93 15.08
N ASP A 231 -0.50 -10.24 15.81
CA ASP A 231 -0.30 -10.47 17.24
C ASP A 231 -1.28 -9.66 18.12
N THR A 232 -2.00 -8.69 17.54
CA THR A 232 -2.97 -7.86 18.28
C THR A 232 -4.39 -8.36 18.01
N PRO A 233 -5.06 -9.01 18.98
CA PRO A 233 -6.43 -9.47 18.76
C PRO A 233 -7.39 -8.29 18.59
N THR A 234 -8.23 -8.33 17.55
CA THR A 234 -9.27 -7.33 17.32
C THR A 234 -10.34 -7.40 18.40
N SER A 235 -10.54 -6.28 19.09
CA SER A 235 -11.52 -6.15 20.16
C SER A 235 -12.89 -5.74 19.61
N ASN A 236 -13.96 -6.30 20.18
CA ASN A 236 -15.31 -5.77 19.95
C ASN A 236 -15.47 -4.46 20.73
N ILE A 237 -16.07 -3.45 20.12
CA ILE A 237 -16.23 -2.12 20.69
C ILE A 237 -17.06 -2.17 21.97
N ARG A 238 -18.14 -2.95 22.02
CA ARG A 238 -19.01 -3.07 23.22
C ARG A 238 -18.28 -3.53 24.49
N SER A 239 -17.13 -4.19 24.34
CA SER A 239 -16.40 -4.84 25.44
C SER A 239 -14.90 -4.54 25.40
N MET A 240 -14.51 -3.45 24.73
CA MET A 240 -13.11 -3.06 24.65
C MET A 240 -12.58 -2.63 26.02
N ALA A 241 -11.33 -2.99 26.31
CA ALA A 241 -10.65 -2.59 27.54
C ALA A 241 -9.82 -1.32 27.34
N VAL A 242 -9.49 -0.64 28.43
CA VAL A 242 -8.51 0.46 28.43
C VAL A 242 -7.12 -0.11 28.08
N GLY A 243 -6.38 0.57 27.22
CA GLY A 243 -5.04 0.17 26.78
C GLY A 243 -4.91 0.03 25.26
N THR A 244 -3.79 -0.53 24.82
CA THR A 244 -3.49 -0.77 23.41
C THR A 244 -4.40 -1.84 22.82
N LEU A 245 -5.07 -1.52 21.71
CA LEU A 245 -6.02 -2.42 21.08
C LEU A 245 -6.13 -2.21 19.56
N GLU A 246 -6.76 -3.17 18.91
CA GLU A 246 -7.13 -3.13 17.50
C GLU A 246 -8.64 -3.06 17.36
N LEU A 247 -9.15 -2.16 16.52
CA LEU A 247 -10.57 -2.07 16.17
C LEU A 247 -10.77 -2.06 14.65
N VAL A 248 -11.91 -2.61 14.25
CA VAL A 248 -12.43 -2.56 12.89
C VAL A 248 -13.88 -2.12 12.94
N GLY A 249 -14.26 -1.16 12.10
CA GLY A 249 -15.62 -0.67 12.04
C GLY A 249 -15.92 0.21 10.84
N GLN A 250 -17.15 0.69 10.78
CA GLN A 250 -17.60 1.72 9.86
C GLN A 250 -17.44 3.11 10.50
N VAL A 251 -17.00 4.08 9.70
CA VAL A 251 -16.94 5.48 10.10
C VAL A 251 -18.34 6.07 10.11
N ARG A 252 -18.81 6.54 11.25
CA ARG A 252 -20.12 7.18 11.44
C ARG A 252 -19.97 8.61 11.97
N PRO A 253 -20.92 9.49 11.68
CA PRO A 253 -20.83 10.89 12.11
C PRO A 253 -20.86 11.03 13.63
N TRP A 254 -20.01 11.93 14.13
CA TRP A 254 -20.11 12.42 15.50
C TRP A 254 -21.12 13.58 15.60
N VAL A 255 -21.16 14.28 16.73
CA VAL A 255 -21.99 15.47 16.95
C VAL A 255 -21.65 16.57 15.94
N GLU A 256 -20.35 16.79 15.73
CA GLU A 256 -19.86 17.69 14.69
C GLU A 256 -19.76 16.95 13.37
N HIS A 257 -20.47 17.44 12.36
CA HIS A 257 -20.37 16.89 11.01
C HIS A 257 -19.07 17.38 10.35
N PRO A 258 -18.36 16.52 9.60
CA PRO A 258 -17.15 16.95 8.90
C PRO A 258 -17.44 18.12 7.94
N PRO A 259 -16.68 19.23 7.99
CA PRO A 259 -16.87 20.33 7.06
C PRO A 259 -16.41 19.93 5.65
N THR A 260 -16.94 20.61 4.64
CA THR A 260 -16.45 20.50 3.26
C THR A 260 -14.98 20.85 3.18
N VAL A 261 -14.16 19.91 2.71
CA VAL A 261 -12.71 20.11 2.56
C VAL A 261 -12.44 20.79 1.24
N ALA A 262 -12.06 22.06 1.24
CA ALA A 262 -11.63 22.79 0.06
C ALA A 262 -10.11 22.68 -0.12
N VAL A 263 -9.67 21.99 -1.17
CA VAL A 263 -8.25 21.79 -1.45
C VAL A 263 -7.63 23.11 -1.90
N ASP A 264 -6.54 23.51 -1.25
CA ASP A 264 -5.78 24.73 -1.57
C ASP A 264 -6.63 26.03 -1.51
N GLY A 265 -7.69 26.03 -0.68
CA GLY A 265 -8.59 27.17 -0.52
C GLY A 265 -9.56 27.39 -1.69
N ASP A 266 -9.68 26.43 -2.60
CA ASP A 266 -10.52 26.50 -3.79
C ASP A 266 -11.76 25.60 -3.65
N LEU A 267 -12.94 26.22 -3.58
CA LEU A 267 -14.22 25.50 -3.47
C LEU A 267 -14.57 24.68 -4.72
N SER A 268 -13.92 24.91 -5.88
CA SER A 268 -14.09 24.02 -7.04
C SER A 268 -13.41 22.67 -6.86
N LYS A 269 -12.49 22.55 -5.90
CA LYS A 269 -11.73 21.34 -5.56
C LYS A 269 -12.11 20.91 -4.16
N SER A 270 -13.40 20.67 -3.96
CA SER A 270 -13.94 20.30 -2.66
C SER A 270 -14.47 18.88 -2.63
N VAL A 271 -14.42 18.28 -1.44
CA VAL A 271 -15.05 16.99 -1.14
C VAL A 271 -15.68 17.06 0.25
N ASP A 272 -16.92 16.58 0.34
CA ASP A 272 -17.70 16.53 1.57
C ASP A 272 -17.45 15.24 2.37
N ASP A 273 -17.91 15.25 3.62
CA ASP A 273 -18.01 14.10 4.53
C ASP A 273 -16.68 13.42 4.88
N LEU A 274 -15.58 14.17 4.92
CA LEU A 274 -14.25 13.65 5.23
C LEU A 274 -13.90 13.78 6.72
N SER A 275 -14.02 12.68 7.46
CA SER A 275 -13.61 12.62 8.87
C SER A 275 -12.10 12.71 9.08
N ALA A 276 -11.29 12.28 8.10
CA ALA A 276 -9.85 12.48 8.11
C ALA A 276 -9.36 12.64 6.69
N TRP A 277 -8.43 13.56 6.46
CA TRP A 277 -7.97 13.85 5.11
C TRP A 277 -6.53 14.38 5.07
N TYR A 278 -5.91 14.21 3.91
CA TYR A 278 -4.62 14.77 3.57
C TYR A 278 -4.67 15.17 2.09
N TRP A 279 -4.20 16.37 1.75
CA TRP A 279 -4.01 16.74 0.36
C TRP A 279 -2.62 17.31 0.12
N LYS A 280 -2.17 17.18 -1.13
CA LYS A 280 -0.94 17.84 -1.59
C LYS A 280 -1.15 18.48 -2.94
N TYR A 281 -0.49 19.62 -3.11
CA TYR A 281 -0.38 20.38 -4.33
C TYR A 281 1.05 20.26 -4.87
N GLU A 282 1.14 19.77 -6.09
CA GLU A 282 2.39 19.50 -6.81
C GLU A 282 2.43 20.28 -8.12
N ILE A 283 3.63 20.70 -8.50
CA ILE A 283 3.88 21.31 -9.80
C ILE A 283 4.83 20.45 -10.61
N TYR A 284 4.57 20.35 -11.90
CA TYR A 284 5.49 19.71 -12.83
C TYR A 284 6.49 20.75 -13.33
N ARG A 285 7.72 20.68 -12.84
CA ARG A 285 8.77 21.65 -13.13
C ARG A 285 9.85 21.02 -14.00
N CYS A 286 10.23 21.71 -15.08
CA CYS A 286 11.35 21.34 -15.93
C CYS A 286 12.55 22.25 -15.66
N ARG A 287 13.73 21.65 -15.47
CA ARG A 287 15.01 22.33 -15.26
C ARG A 287 16.00 21.85 -16.32
N LYS A 288 16.87 22.75 -16.79
CA LYS A 288 17.97 22.39 -17.68
C LYS A 288 19.17 22.03 -16.81
N VAL A 289 19.60 20.77 -16.87
CA VAL A 289 20.75 20.25 -16.13
C VAL A 289 21.92 20.06 -17.09
N HIS A 290 23.07 20.60 -16.73
CA HIS A 290 24.30 20.42 -17.48
C HIS A 290 25.03 19.18 -16.98
N TYR A 291 25.37 18.26 -17.87
CA TYR A 291 26.17 17.09 -17.55
C TYR A 291 27.33 16.97 -18.54
N THR A 292 28.41 16.34 -18.10
CA THR A 292 29.57 16.06 -18.95
C THR A 292 29.42 14.63 -19.47
N ASP A 293 29.47 14.46 -20.79
CA ASP A 293 29.46 13.12 -21.38
C ASP A 293 30.79 12.38 -21.16
N SER A 294 30.83 11.09 -21.50
CA SER A 294 32.03 10.25 -21.40
C SER A 294 33.20 10.73 -22.28
N GLU A 295 32.93 11.65 -23.21
CA GLU A 295 33.89 12.26 -24.12
C GLU A 295 34.37 13.65 -23.63
N GLY A 296 33.90 14.10 -22.46
CA GLY A 296 34.31 15.37 -21.85
C GLY A 296 33.53 16.60 -22.33
N ASN A 297 32.50 16.44 -23.16
CA ASN A 297 31.70 17.54 -23.68
C ASN A 297 30.56 17.89 -22.71
N ARG A 298 30.35 19.20 -22.47
CA ARG A 298 29.22 19.70 -21.68
C ARG A 298 27.95 19.64 -22.52
N ARG A 299 27.02 18.77 -22.14
CA ARG A 299 25.68 18.68 -22.72
C ARG A 299 24.62 19.20 -21.75
N THR A 300 23.46 19.55 -22.29
CA THR A 300 22.31 19.98 -21.50
C THR A 300 21.19 18.98 -21.69
N ARG A 301 20.62 18.47 -20.59
CA ARG A 301 19.41 17.66 -20.60
C ARG A 301 18.29 18.41 -19.90
N GLU A 302 17.08 18.26 -20.40
CA GLU A 302 15.88 18.69 -19.66
C GLU A 302 15.48 17.58 -18.70
N GLU A 303 15.43 17.90 -17.42
CA GLU A 303 14.93 17.03 -16.36
C GLU A 303 13.65 17.64 -15.80
N CYS A 304 12.57 16.86 -15.82
CA CYS A 304 11.26 17.31 -15.38
C CYS A 304 10.76 16.39 -14.28
N ASP A 305 10.35 16.97 -13.16
CA ASP A 305 9.87 16.23 -12.01
C ASP A 305 8.66 16.92 -11.35
N TRP A 306 7.88 16.15 -10.60
CA TRP A 306 6.80 16.66 -9.78
C TRP A 306 7.34 17.08 -8.41
N GLU A 307 7.19 18.36 -8.09
CA GLU A 307 7.65 18.95 -6.84
C GLU A 307 6.44 19.33 -5.98
N THR A 308 6.37 18.83 -4.74
CA THR A 308 5.32 19.22 -3.78
C THR A 308 5.58 20.63 -3.27
N ILE A 309 4.59 21.51 -3.40
CA ILE A 309 4.69 22.93 -3.04
C ILE A 309 3.93 23.23 -1.75
N ARG A 310 2.75 22.63 -1.60
CA ARG A 310 1.91 22.75 -0.41
C ARG A 310 1.27 21.43 -0.10
N SER A 311 0.98 21.21 1.16
CA SER A 311 0.17 20.11 1.64
C SER A 311 -0.52 20.53 2.91
N ASP A 312 -1.66 19.93 3.20
CA ASP A 312 -2.37 20.13 4.44
C ASP A 312 -3.08 18.83 4.83
N SER A 313 -3.43 18.73 6.11
CA SER A 313 -4.15 17.59 6.68
C SER A 313 -5.06 18.07 7.78
N GLY A 314 -6.20 17.41 7.93
CA GLY A 314 -7.12 17.68 9.02
C GLY A 314 -7.97 16.46 9.34
N GLY A 315 -8.69 16.55 10.45
CA GLY A 315 -9.66 15.53 10.81
C GLY A 315 -10.75 16.07 11.71
N THR A 316 -11.96 15.57 11.51
CA THR A 316 -13.10 15.78 12.39
C THR A 316 -13.32 14.49 13.17
N PRO A 317 -13.47 14.55 14.51
CA PRO A 317 -13.76 13.35 15.29
C PRO A 317 -14.99 12.62 14.77
N PHE A 318 -14.95 11.30 14.84
CA PHE A 318 -16.00 10.43 14.32
C PHE A 318 -16.26 9.27 15.27
N ILE A 319 -17.36 8.57 15.03
CA ILE A 319 -17.70 7.35 15.76
C ILE A 319 -17.29 6.15 14.90
N LEU A 320 -16.39 5.32 15.42
CA LEU A 320 -16.15 4.01 14.80
C LEU A 320 -17.21 3.04 15.34
N HIS A 321 -17.90 2.33 14.44
CA HIS A 321 -18.97 1.42 14.80
C HIS A 321 -18.75 0.01 14.22
N ASP A 322 -18.78 -1.01 15.08
CA ASP A 322 -18.54 -2.41 14.69
C ASP A 322 -19.83 -3.24 14.61
N GLY A 323 -20.99 -2.59 14.78
CA GLY A 323 -22.32 -3.21 14.84
C GLY A 323 -22.78 -3.51 16.27
N THR A 324 -21.84 -3.80 17.17
CA THR A 324 -22.13 -4.05 18.59
C THR A 324 -22.09 -2.79 19.46
N GLY A 325 -21.41 -1.75 19.00
CA GLY A 325 -21.44 -0.42 19.61
C GLY A 325 -20.51 0.56 18.90
N GLY A 326 -20.63 1.83 19.29
CA GLY A 326 -19.79 2.92 18.79
C GLY A 326 -18.68 3.31 19.77
N VAL A 327 -17.56 3.84 19.28
CA VAL A 327 -16.54 4.50 20.10
C VAL A 327 -16.07 5.79 19.45
N PHE A 328 -15.74 6.77 20.30
CA PHE A 328 -15.21 8.05 19.85
C PHE A 328 -13.75 7.92 19.40
N ILE A 329 -13.45 8.37 18.18
CA ILE A 329 -12.12 8.40 17.61
C ILE A 329 -11.68 9.85 17.37
N SER A 330 -10.47 10.18 17.82
CA SER A 330 -9.82 11.45 17.49
C SER A 330 -8.78 11.25 16.39
N PRO A 331 -9.10 11.50 15.10
CA PRO A 331 -8.19 11.23 13.99
C PRO A 331 -6.90 12.05 14.06
N GLU A 332 -6.95 13.28 14.58
CA GLU A 332 -5.78 14.16 14.70
C GLU A 332 -4.73 13.65 15.70
N SER A 333 -5.12 12.77 16.62
CA SER A 333 -4.18 12.14 17.54
C SER A 333 -3.26 11.11 16.87
N PHE A 334 -3.59 10.66 15.66
CA PHE A 334 -2.81 9.66 14.93
C PHE A 334 -1.71 10.31 14.11
N SER A 335 -0.46 10.00 14.45
CA SER A 335 0.72 10.42 13.66
C SER A 335 0.86 9.68 12.33
N ARG A 336 0.15 8.55 12.16
CA ARG A 336 0.22 7.68 10.99
C ARG A 336 -1.19 7.38 10.49
N SER A 337 -1.50 7.92 9.33
CA SER A 337 -2.78 7.71 8.66
C SER A 337 -2.54 7.22 7.23
N GLU A 338 -3.19 6.13 6.84
CA GLU A 338 -3.08 5.51 5.51
C GLU A 338 -4.47 5.40 4.89
N PHE A 339 -4.74 6.20 3.86
CA PHE A 339 -6.07 6.27 3.25
C PHE A 339 -6.19 5.42 1.98
N GLY A 340 -5.15 4.68 1.60
CA GLY A 340 -5.12 3.89 0.37
C GLY A 340 -4.98 4.75 -0.88
N ASN A 341 -5.77 4.46 -1.91
CA ASN A 341 -5.75 5.27 -3.12
C ASN A 341 -6.30 6.69 -2.88
N HIS A 342 -5.86 7.64 -3.71
CA HIS A 342 -6.40 9.00 -3.66
C HIS A 342 -7.91 8.99 -3.94
N LEU A 343 -8.67 9.87 -3.31
CA LEU A 343 -10.11 10.00 -3.59
C LEU A 343 -10.36 10.71 -4.91
N VAL A 344 -9.66 11.83 -5.10
CA VAL A 344 -9.78 12.68 -6.29
C VAL A 344 -8.42 13.32 -6.58
N ARG A 345 -8.08 13.43 -7.86
CA ARG A 345 -6.92 14.17 -8.35
C ARG A 345 -7.36 15.16 -9.41
N TRP A 346 -7.03 16.43 -9.21
CA TRP A 346 -7.20 17.48 -10.21
C TRP A 346 -5.85 17.75 -10.87
N GLU A 347 -5.80 17.79 -12.19
CA GLU A 347 -4.64 18.23 -12.95
C GLU A 347 -5.02 19.33 -13.92
N CYS A 348 -4.14 20.31 -14.13
CA CYS A 348 -4.32 21.28 -15.21
C CYS A 348 -2.98 21.74 -15.77
N ARG A 349 -3.00 22.28 -16.98
CA ARG A 349 -1.82 22.93 -17.56
C ARG A 349 -1.54 24.25 -16.84
N HIS A 350 -0.27 24.61 -16.72
CA HIS A 350 0.14 25.93 -16.24
C HIS A 350 -0.26 26.98 -17.27
N ASP A 351 -1.17 27.88 -16.88
CA ASP A 351 -1.54 29.02 -17.70
C ASP A 351 -0.77 30.27 -17.26
N ARG A 352 0.08 30.79 -18.17
CA ARG A 352 0.87 32.00 -17.98
C ARG A 352 0.05 33.29 -18.11
N ARG A 353 -1.21 33.21 -18.56
CA ARG A 353 -2.12 34.36 -18.75
C ARG A 353 -2.90 34.72 -17.49
N LEU A 354 -3.04 33.79 -16.53
CA LEU A 354 -3.65 34.01 -15.20
C LEU A 354 -2.69 34.79 -14.28
N LYS A 355 -2.34 36.02 -14.68
CA LYS A 355 -1.46 36.95 -13.96
C LYS A 355 -2.03 37.51 -12.64
N GLY A 356 -3.15 37.00 -12.14
CA GLY A 356 -3.91 37.61 -11.05
C GLY A 356 -3.93 36.88 -9.70
N LEU A 357 -3.66 35.57 -9.64
CA LEU A 357 -3.81 34.79 -8.39
C LEU A 357 -2.56 34.01 -7.98
N PHE A 358 -1.67 33.70 -8.91
CA PHE A 358 -0.43 32.96 -8.65
C PHE A 358 0.75 33.90 -8.88
N THR A 359 1.19 34.54 -7.80
CA THR A 359 2.35 35.43 -7.80
C THR A 359 3.58 34.72 -8.34
N ASN A 360 4.13 35.27 -9.42
CA ASN A 360 5.45 34.98 -10.00
C ASN A 360 6.60 35.38 -9.06
N LEU A 361 6.54 35.09 -7.75
CA LEU A 361 7.51 35.65 -6.81
C LEU A 361 8.42 34.67 -6.07
N MET A 362 8.37 33.35 -6.30
CA MET A 362 9.35 32.45 -5.67
C MET A 362 9.77 31.18 -6.45
N PHE A 363 9.23 30.89 -7.63
CA PHE A 363 9.57 29.65 -8.34
C PHE A 363 10.57 29.88 -9.48
N GLN A 364 11.86 29.65 -9.25
CA GLN A 364 12.89 29.57 -10.31
C GLN A 364 12.68 28.30 -11.18
N GLY A 365 12.02 28.40 -12.34
CA GLY A 365 11.92 27.27 -13.29
C GLY A 365 10.73 27.37 -14.27
N ASP A 366 10.72 26.52 -15.30
CA ASP A 366 9.59 26.38 -16.25
C ASP A 366 8.54 25.43 -15.66
N VAL A 367 7.44 25.99 -15.15
CA VAL A 367 6.31 25.22 -14.62
C VAL A 367 5.33 24.91 -15.75
N ARG A 368 5.00 23.62 -15.93
CA ARG A 368 4.16 23.17 -17.05
C ARG A 368 2.78 22.68 -16.65
N ARG A 369 2.64 22.07 -15.47
CA ARG A 369 1.39 21.50 -14.97
C ARG A 369 1.25 21.68 -13.47
N HIS A 370 0.01 21.65 -13.03
CA HIS A 370 -0.40 21.65 -11.64
C HIS A 370 -1.17 20.38 -11.35
N ARG A 371 -0.98 19.82 -10.16
CA ARG A 371 -1.69 18.65 -9.67
C ARG A 371 -2.07 18.84 -8.22
N TRP A 372 -3.34 18.63 -7.91
CA TRP A 372 -3.83 18.53 -6.55
C TRP A 372 -4.33 17.10 -6.35
N THR A 373 -3.89 16.45 -5.28
CA THR A 373 -4.35 15.10 -4.95
C THR A 373 -4.86 15.10 -3.53
N LEU A 374 -6.05 14.55 -3.32
CA LEU A 374 -6.72 14.44 -2.04
C LEU A 374 -6.90 12.97 -1.68
N TRP A 375 -6.53 12.64 -0.45
CA TRP A 375 -6.79 11.37 0.22
C TRP A 375 -7.66 11.61 1.44
N GLY A 376 -8.45 10.62 1.82
CA GLY A 376 -9.18 10.72 3.08
C GLY A 376 -10.07 9.52 3.36
N LEU A 377 -10.70 9.62 4.53
CA LEU A 377 -11.63 8.68 5.12
C LEU A 377 -12.99 9.35 5.19
N LYS A 378 -13.95 8.86 4.41
CA LYS A 378 -15.32 9.38 4.36
C LYS A 378 -16.22 8.75 5.42
N LEU A 379 -17.32 9.42 5.74
CA LEU A 379 -18.45 8.76 6.42
C LEU A 379 -18.88 7.52 5.60
N GLY A 380 -19.16 6.42 6.30
CA GLY A 380 -19.52 5.13 5.71
C GLY A 380 -18.33 4.28 5.24
N ASP A 381 -17.11 4.81 5.16
CA ASP A 381 -15.93 4.02 4.80
C ASP A 381 -15.58 2.98 5.88
N PRO A 382 -14.93 1.87 5.49
CA PRO A 382 -14.34 0.95 6.44
C PRO A 382 -13.08 1.57 7.06
N CYS A 383 -12.90 1.38 8.36
CA CYS A 383 -11.74 1.87 9.10
C CYS A 383 -11.17 0.77 10.00
N TYR A 384 -9.86 0.60 9.87
CA TYR A 384 -9.02 -0.29 10.66
C TYR A 384 -8.07 0.59 11.45
N LEU A 385 -8.00 0.41 12.76
CA LEU A 385 -7.09 1.19 13.59
C LEU A 385 -6.37 0.34 14.62
N LEU A 386 -5.14 0.74 14.89
CA LEU A 386 -4.38 0.39 16.07
C LEU A 386 -4.24 1.64 16.92
N GLY A 387 -4.80 1.65 18.12
CA GLY A 387 -4.76 2.80 19.01
C GLY A 387 -4.76 2.41 20.47
N THR A 388 -4.75 3.42 21.33
CA THR A 388 -4.85 3.25 22.77
C THR A 388 -6.20 3.78 23.22
N ALA A 389 -7.02 2.91 23.83
CA ALA A 389 -8.26 3.31 24.45
C ALA A 389 -7.99 3.90 25.83
N GLN A 390 -8.57 5.07 26.09
CA GLN A 390 -8.46 5.80 27.35
C GLN A 390 -9.82 6.33 27.79
N SER A 391 -9.96 6.60 29.08
CA SER A 391 -11.20 7.19 29.62
C SER A 391 -11.36 8.64 29.18
N ARG A 392 -12.56 8.99 28.72
CA ARG A 392 -12.91 10.36 28.34
C ARG A 392 -13.03 11.25 29.57
N LYS A 393 -12.75 12.54 29.39
CA LYS A 393 -12.93 13.55 30.45
C LYS A 393 -14.42 13.80 30.68
N ASN A 394 -14.83 13.88 31.94
CA ASN A 394 -16.24 14.11 32.34
C ASN A 394 -16.88 15.33 31.66
N ALA A 395 -16.14 16.42 31.49
CA ALA A 395 -16.65 17.64 30.85
C ALA A 395 -17.06 17.43 29.37
N VAL A 396 -16.39 16.53 28.66
CA VAL A 396 -16.72 16.19 27.27
C VAL A 396 -17.97 15.30 27.22
N LEU A 397 -18.05 14.32 28.13
CA LEU A 397 -19.21 13.43 28.26
C LEU A 397 -20.50 14.19 28.60
N GLU A 398 -20.40 15.22 29.45
CA GLU A 398 -21.54 16.06 29.82
C GLU A 398 -22.00 16.95 28.67
N ARG A 399 -21.07 17.48 27.86
CA ARG A 399 -21.41 18.30 26.68
C ARG A 399 -22.16 17.50 25.62
N GLU A 400 -21.81 16.24 25.45
CA GLU A 400 -22.41 15.34 24.46
C GLU A 400 -23.67 14.63 25.00
N GLU A 401 -24.04 14.85 26.27
CA GLU A 401 -25.18 14.18 26.93
C GLU A 401 -25.10 12.64 26.82
N VAL A 402 -23.90 12.09 26.94
CA VAL A 402 -23.63 10.65 26.76
C VAL A 402 -24.31 9.83 27.85
N ASP A 403 -25.02 8.77 27.45
CA ASP A 403 -25.52 7.75 28.37
C ASP A 403 -24.36 7.03 29.06
N ARG A 404 -24.18 7.31 30.36
CA ARG A 404 -23.10 6.76 31.18
C ARG A 404 -23.27 5.27 31.50
N THR A 405 -24.41 4.67 31.18
CA THR A 405 -24.60 3.22 31.32
C THR A 405 -23.89 2.44 30.21
N VAL A 406 -23.60 3.09 29.08
CA VAL A 406 -22.91 2.51 27.93
C VAL A 406 -21.39 2.62 28.13
N GLN A 407 -20.75 1.51 28.51
CA GLN A 407 -19.32 1.52 28.89
C GLN A 407 -18.39 2.00 27.76
N ASN A 408 -18.66 1.59 26.52
CA ASN A 408 -17.88 2.00 25.35
C ASN A 408 -18.00 3.50 25.04
N ALA A 409 -19.07 4.17 25.48
CA ALA A 409 -19.26 5.60 25.29
C ALA A 409 -18.37 6.46 26.20
N LEU A 410 -17.90 5.87 27.31
CA LEU A 410 -17.00 6.51 28.27
C LEU A 410 -15.53 6.48 27.82
N LEU A 411 -15.22 5.79 26.73
CA LEU A 411 -13.88 5.59 26.21
C LEU A 411 -13.68 6.35 24.90
N GLU A 412 -12.46 6.83 24.70
CA GLU A 412 -11.97 7.37 23.42
C GLU A 412 -10.73 6.61 23.00
N VAL A 413 -10.52 6.49 21.68
CA VAL A 413 -9.31 5.89 21.14
C VAL A 413 -8.45 6.96 20.50
N VAL A 414 -7.19 6.98 20.92
CA VAL A 414 -6.18 7.94 20.48
C VAL A 414 -4.96 7.24 19.87
N GLY A 415 -4.25 7.96 19.01
CA GLY A 415 -3.08 7.50 18.27
C GLY A 415 -1.77 7.52 19.06
N GLU A 416 -1.79 7.10 20.33
CA GLU A 416 -0.59 7.06 21.18
C GLU A 416 0.25 5.79 20.95
N ASP A 417 1.54 5.99 20.67
CA ASP A 417 2.51 4.90 20.54
C ASP A 417 2.87 4.30 21.91
N ALA A 418 3.04 2.97 21.96
CA ALA A 418 3.59 2.27 23.11
C ALA A 418 4.82 1.42 22.71
N PRO A 419 5.65 0.94 23.65
CA PRO A 419 6.78 0.06 23.33
C PRO A 419 6.31 -1.20 22.58
N GLY A 420 6.77 -1.38 21.34
CA GLY A 420 6.34 -2.49 20.49
C GLY A 420 4.99 -2.30 19.78
N PHE A 421 4.28 -1.20 20.01
CA PHE A 421 2.98 -0.90 19.42
C PHE A 421 3.00 0.47 18.73
N LYS A 422 2.71 0.47 17.43
CA LYS A 422 2.68 1.71 16.64
C LYS A 422 1.26 2.04 16.25
N ALA A 423 0.73 3.09 16.85
CA ALA A 423 -0.61 3.53 16.56
C ALA A 423 -0.71 4.03 15.12
N ARG A 424 -1.83 3.70 14.48
CA ARG A 424 -2.14 4.06 13.09
C ARG A 424 -3.63 3.96 12.83
N LEU A 425 -4.08 4.76 11.89
CA LEU A 425 -5.43 4.77 11.36
C LEU A 425 -5.34 4.44 9.87
N GLU A 426 -6.02 3.38 9.42
CA GLU A 426 -6.02 2.98 8.02
C GLU A 426 -7.45 2.90 7.49
N ARG A 427 -7.65 3.36 6.27
CA ARG A 427 -8.87 3.05 5.51
C ARG A 427 -8.84 1.57 5.09
N GLY A 428 -9.98 0.91 5.21
CA GLY A 428 -10.13 -0.53 5.02
C GLY A 428 -10.44 -1.28 6.31
N THR A 429 -10.67 -2.58 6.18
CA THR A 429 -10.80 -3.53 7.30
C THR A 429 -9.52 -4.34 7.47
N GLU A 430 -9.42 -5.17 8.53
CA GLU A 430 -8.29 -6.07 8.74
C GLU A 430 -8.00 -6.94 7.49
N LEU A 431 -9.05 -7.40 6.80
CA LEU A 431 -8.95 -8.17 5.55
C LEU A 431 -8.16 -7.42 4.48
N THR A 432 -8.56 -6.17 4.22
CA THR A 432 -7.92 -5.33 3.20
C THR A 432 -6.54 -4.84 3.63
N ALA A 433 -6.32 -4.62 4.93
CA ALA A 433 -5.04 -4.22 5.49
C ALA A 433 -4.00 -5.36 5.42
N LEU A 434 -4.44 -6.60 5.60
CA LEU A 434 -3.63 -7.82 5.47
C LEU A 434 -3.52 -8.34 4.04
N SER A 435 -4.28 -7.79 3.08
CA SER A 435 -4.34 -8.29 1.69
C SER A 435 -2.96 -8.46 1.04
N GLY A 436 -2.01 -7.55 1.29
CA GLY A 436 -0.66 -7.59 0.76
C GLY A 436 0.38 -8.35 1.60
N VAL A 437 -0.02 -8.90 2.75
CA VAL A 437 0.88 -9.59 3.68
C VAL A 437 1.27 -10.98 3.17
N ARG A 438 2.51 -11.38 3.48
CA ARG A 438 3.11 -12.66 3.12
C ARG A 438 3.57 -13.43 4.36
N SER A 439 3.99 -14.67 4.17
CA SER A 439 4.43 -15.53 5.28
C SER A 439 5.77 -15.10 5.88
N GLN A 440 6.02 -15.56 7.11
CA GLN A 440 7.33 -15.42 7.76
C GLN A 440 8.45 -16.11 6.98
N VAL A 441 8.15 -17.22 6.29
CA VAL A 441 9.11 -17.94 5.45
C VAL A 441 9.59 -17.02 4.32
N GLU A 442 8.67 -16.34 3.64
CA GLU A 442 8.97 -15.47 2.52
C GLU A 442 9.63 -14.16 2.94
N TYR A 443 9.29 -13.62 4.11
CA TYR A 443 9.91 -12.38 4.59
C TYR A 443 11.26 -12.60 5.27
N LEU A 444 11.46 -13.70 6.01
CA LEU A 444 12.67 -13.87 6.82
C LEU A 444 13.56 -14.99 6.28
N ILE A 445 13.01 -16.18 6.06
CA ILE A 445 13.83 -17.37 5.76
C ILE A 445 14.50 -17.23 4.39
N ILE A 446 13.72 -16.94 3.33
CA ILE A 446 14.27 -16.87 1.96
C ILE A 446 15.34 -15.76 1.83
N PRO A 447 15.11 -14.51 2.25
CA PRO A 447 16.14 -13.47 2.14
C PRO A 447 17.36 -13.73 3.04
N THR A 448 17.17 -14.37 4.20
CA THR A 448 18.29 -14.75 5.08
C THR A 448 19.15 -15.84 4.43
N LEU A 449 18.53 -16.87 3.85
CA LEU A 449 19.26 -17.90 3.10
C LEU A 449 20.01 -17.30 1.91
N ALA A 450 19.40 -16.35 1.20
CA ALA A 450 20.07 -15.61 0.14
C ALA A 450 21.30 -14.86 0.66
N LEU A 451 21.18 -14.14 1.78
CA LEU A 451 22.32 -13.43 2.39
C LEU A 451 23.44 -14.37 2.83
N VAL A 452 23.11 -15.46 3.53
CA VAL A 452 24.09 -16.46 3.97
C VAL A 452 24.80 -17.09 2.76
N THR A 453 24.05 -17.45 1.72
CA THR A 453 24.62 -18.00 0.48
C THR A 453 25.55 -16.99 -0.19
N SER A 454 25.15 -15.72 -0.28
CA SER A 454 26.00 -14.65 -0.81
C SER A 454 27.30 -14.50 -0.01
N ILE A 455 27.26 -14.58 1.33
CA ILE A 455 28.47 -14.50 2.17
C ILE A 455 29.37 -15.70 1.94
N LEU A 456 28.81 -16.91 1.80
CA LEU A 456 29.60 -18.12 1.54
C LEU A 456 30.37 -18.04 0.22
N THR A 457 29.87 -17.30 -0.78
CA THR A 457 30.63 -17.07 -2.03
C THR A 457 31.91 -16.25 -1.83
N LEU A 458 32.10 -15.54 -0.72
CA LEU A 458 33.39 -14.89 -0.41
C LEU A 458 34.47 -15.87 0.05
N SER A 459 34.05 -17.04 0.55
CA SER A 459 34.95 -18.06 1.10
C SER A 459 35.31 -19.17 0.12
N ALA A 460 34.63 -19.21 -1.04
CA ALA A 460 34.85 -20.15 -2.13
C ALA A 460 35.69 -19.49 -3.24
#